data_AF-A0A7Y6XZ42-F1
#
_entry.id   AF-A0A7Y6XZ42-F1
#
_cell.length_a   1.000
_cell.length_b   1.000
_cell.length_c   1.000
_cell.angle_alpha   90.00
_cell.angle_beta   90.00
_cell.angle_gamma   90.00
#
_symmetry.space_group_name_H-M   'P 1'
#
loop_
_entity.id
_entity.type
_entity.pdbx_description
1 polymer ?
#
loop_
_entity_poly.entity_id
_entity_poly.type
_entity_poly.pdbx_seq_one_letter_code
_entity_poly.pdbx_strand_id
1 'polypeptide(L)'
;MLYHLLYISETKDNSSFDMDSIVQNSKVYNKKHHITGALWFNGTTFVQMLEGDRKELTTVLARIMRSDAHHKFELVFFEPATERIFSDWSMAYYHASKDEQDIV
;
A
#
# COMPACT_ATOMS: atom_id res chain seq x y z
N MET A 1 -11.86 -13.07 -8.71
CA MET A 1 -12.10 -13.54 -7.32
C MET A 1 -11.37 -12.57 -6.40
N LEU A 2 -11.99 -12.11 -5.31
CA LEU A 2 -11.40 -11.09 -4.45
C LEU A 2 -10.31 -11.70 -3.56
N TYR A 3 -9.22 -10.96 -3.40
CA TYR A 3 -8.09 -11.29 -2.56
C TYR A 3 -7.67 -10.09 -1.73
N HIS A 4 -7.07 -10.37 -0.58
CA HIS A 4 -6.41 -9.42 0.29
C HIS A 4 -4.90 -9.66 0.32
N LEU A 5 -4.13 -8.59 0.36
CA LEU A 5 -2.68 -8.60 0.45
C LEU A 5 -2.22 -7.57 1.48
N LEU A 6 -1.48 -8.02 2.49
CA LEU A 6 -0.84 -7.15 3.49
C LEU A 6 0.67 -7.36 3.46
N TYR A 7 1.41 -6.28 3.40
CA TYR A 7 2.86 -6.32 3.57
C TYR A 7 3.36 -5.22 4.51
N ILE A 8 4.54 -5.47 5.05
CA ILE A 8 5.31 -4.54 5.89
C ILE A 8 6.71 -4.40 5.27
N SER A 9 7.30 -3.20 5.37
CA SER A 9 8.67 -2.96 4.95
C SER A 9 9.26 -1.72 5.60
N GLU A 10 10.57 -1.54 5.50
CA GLU A 10 11.29 -0.38 6.04
C GLU A 10 11.82 0.50 4.91
N THR A 11 11.82 1.83 5.10
CA THR A 11 12.48 2.76 4.19
C THR A 11 13.98 2.50 4.15
N LYS A 12 14.63 2.66 2.99
CA LYS A 12 16.10 2.55 2.93
C LYS A 12 16.74 3.81 3.55
N ASP A 13 17.92 3.64 4.15
CA ASP A 13 18.74 4.77 4.57
C ASP A 13 19.05 5.68 3.37
N ASN A 14 18.84 6.99 3.53
CA ASN A 14 19.02 8.00 2.48
C ASN A 14 18.15 7.83 1.23
N SER A 15 17.07 7.04 1.27
CA SER A 15 16.14 6.98 0.13
C SER A 15 15.42 8.31 -0.03
N SER A 16 15.67 9.00 -1.15
CA SER A 16 14.79 10.08 -1.58
C SER A 16 13.62 9.48 -2.36
N PHE A 17 12.45 9.40 -1.73
CA PHE A 17 11.21 9.10 -2.41
C PHE A 17 10.23 10.23 -2.18
N ASP A 18 9.41 10.49 -3.20
CA ASP A 18 8.30 11.42 -3.10
C ASP A 18 7.04 10.61 -2.76
N MET A 19 6.63 10.72 -1.51
CA MET A 19 5.47 10.02 -0.98
C MET A 19 4.16 10.47 -1.66
N ASP A 20 4.03 11.75 -2.01
CA ASP A 20 2.86 12.24 -2.71
C ASP A 20 2.77 11.61 -4.10
N SER A 21 3.91 11.53 -4.80
CA SER A 21 4.01 10.80 -6.07
C SER A 21 3.66 9.32 -5.93
N ILE A 22 4.12 8.63 -4.89
CA ILE A 22 3.77 7.22 -4.63
C ILE A 22 2.26 7.07 -4.45
N VAL A 23 1.64 7.90 -3.62
CA VAL A 23 0.21 7.85 -3.32
C VAL A 23 -0.62 8.17 -4.56
N GLN A 24 -0.26 9.22 -5.32
CA GLN A 24 -0.98 9.60 -6.54
C GLN A 24 -0.88 8.52 -7.62
N ASN A 25 0.31 7.97 -7.86
CA ASN A 25 0.49 6.87 -8.80
C ASN A 25 -0.30 5.63 -8.39
N SER A 26 -0.35 5.34 -7.08
CA SER A 26 -1.16 4.26 -6.53
C SER A 26 -2.64 4.50 -6.78
N LYS A 27 -3.18 5.69 -6.47
CA LYS A 27 -4.59 6.04 -6.72
C LYS A 27 -4.98 5.85 -8.18
N VAL A 28 -4.17 6.35 -9.12
CA VAL A 28 -4.43 6.27 -10.56
C VAL A 28 -4.44 4.83 -11.04
N TYR A 29 -3.40 4.05 -10.67
CA TYR A 29 -3.31 2.65 -11.05
C TYR A 29 -4.46 1.84 -10.43
N ASN A 30 -4.67 2.00 -9.12
CA ASN A 30 -5.66 1.22 -8.39
C ASN A 30 -7.07 1.47 -8.89
N LYS A 31 -7.42 2.73 -9.19
CA LYS A 31 -8.72 3.07 -9.79
C LYS A 31 -8.93 2.38 -11.14
N LYS A 32 -7.91 2.36 -12.00
CA LYS A 32 -7.99 1.72 -13.32
C LYS A 32 -8.12 0.19 -13.24
N HIS A 33 -7.56 -0.42 -12.21
CA HIS A 33 -7.47 -1.87 -12.05
C HIS A 33 -8.41 -2.42 -10.97
N HIS A 34 -9.36 -1.62 -10.48
CA HIS A 34 -10.31 -1.97 -9.43
C HIS A 34 -9.63 -2.53 -8.15
N ILE A 35 -8.51 -1.92 -7.78
CA ILE A 35 -7.81 -2.18 -6.52
C ILE A 35 -8.25 -1.12 -5.51
N THR A 36 -8.44 -1.54 -4.27
CA THR A 36 -8.66 -0.66 -3.12
C THR A 36 -7.62 -0.95 -2.05
N GLY A 37 -7.47 -0.05 -1.08
CA GLY A 37 -6.54 -0.27 0.01
C GLY A 37 -6.17 0.96 0.80
N ALA A 38 -5.25 0.74 1.74
CA ALA A 38 -4.68 1.77 2.59
C ALA A 38 -3.17 1.60 2.68
N LEU A 39 -2.47 2.72 2.72
CA LEU A 39 -1.03 2.83 2.97
C LEU A 39 -0.82 3.64 4.25
N TRP A 40 -0.07 3.07 5.17
CA TRP A 40 0.37 3.73 6.39
C TRP A 40 1.88 3.87 6.38
N PHE A 41 2.37 5.04 6.79
CA PHE A 41 3.80 5.31 6.92
C PHE A 41 4.08 6.19 8.15
N ASN A 42 5.11 5.87 8.92
CA ASN A 42 5.49 6.64 10.12
C ASN A 42 6.83 7.39 9.98
N GLY A 43 7.42 7.43 8.79
CA GLY A 43 8.76 7.98 8.56
C GLY A 43 9.83 6.91 8.36
N THR A 44 9.61 5.68 8.85
CA THR A 44 10.56 4.57 8.69
C THR A 44 9.93 3.28 8.18
N THR A 45 8.66 3.00 8.50
CA THR A 45 7.99 1.74 8.22
C THR A 45 6.77 1.98 7.34
N PHE A 46 6.67 1.22 6.25
CA PHE A 46 5.47 1.13 5.42
C PHE A 46 4.64 -0.09 5.82
N VAL A 47 3.33 0.10 5.94
CA VAL A 47 2.34 -0.97 6.04
C VAL A 47 1.29 -0.71 4.97
N GLN A 48 1.06 -1.66 4.07
CA GLN A 48 0.06 -1.49 3.01
C GLN A 48 -0.84 -2.72 2.89
N MET A 49 -2.13 -2.45 2.91
CA MET A 49 -3.19 -3.43 2.65
C MET A 49 -3.81 -3.12 1.28
N LEU A 50 -3.91 -4.12 0.42
CA LEU A 50 -4.49 -4.03 -0.92
C LEU A 50 -5.54 -5.11 -1.14
N GLU A 51 -6.58 -4.76 -1.89
CA GLU A 51 -7.73 -5.64 -2.16
C GLU A 51 -8.08 -5.58 -3.64
N GLY A 52 -8.29 -6.73 -4.27
CA GLY A 52 -8.60 -6.76 -5.70
C GLY A 52 -8.53 -8.15 -6.31
N ASP A 53 -8.50 -8.19 -7.63
CA ASP A 53 -8.26 -9.45 -8.33
C ASP A 53 -6.82 -9.93 -8.10
N ARG A 54 -6.64 -11.23 -7.88
CA ARG A 54 -5.33 -11.85 -7.62
C ARG A 54 -4.28 -11.47 -8.65
N LYS A 55 -4.64 -11.41 -9.94
CA LYS A 55 -3.70 -11.09 -11.02
C LYS A 55 -3.20 -9.64 -10.91
N GLU A 56 -4.11 -8.72 -10.63
CA GLU A 56 -3.80 -7.30 -10.51
C GLU A 56 -2.98 -7.03 -9.25
N LEU A 57 -3.34 -7.67 -8.12
CA LEU A 57 -2.54 -7.60 -6.89
C LEU A 57 -1.13 -8.18 -7.06
N THR A 58 -0.98 -9.30 -7.77
CA THR A 58 0.33 -9.89 -8.06
C THR A 58 1.20 -8.93 -8.88
N THR A 59 0.59 -8.22 -9.84
CA THR A 59 1.29 -7.22 -10.66
C THR A 59 1.77 -6.03 -9.82
N VAL A 60 0.93 -5.54 -8.90
CA VAL A 60 1.29 -4.46 -7.98
C VAL A 60 2.37 -4.90 -6.99
N LEU A 61 2.22 -6.08 -6.39
CA LEU A 61 3.19 -6.68 -5.49
C LEU A 61 4.58 -6.78 -6.14
N ALA A 62 4.66 -7.23 -7.39
CA ALA A 62 5.92 -7.32 -8.11
C ALA A 62 6.58 -5.94 -8.34
N ARG A 63 5.79 -4.87 -8.51
CA ARG A 63 6.31 -3.49 -8.60
C ARG A 63 6.80 -2.99 -7.24
N ILE A 64 6.05 -3.26 -6.18
CA ILE A 64 6.40 -2.92 -4.80
C ILE A 64 7.73 -3.58 -4.44
N MET A 65 7.86 -4.89 -4.61
CA MET A 65 9.10 -5.62 -4.26
C MET A 65 10.36 -5.14 -5.01
N ARG A 66 10.21 -4.46 -6.15
CA ARG A 66 11.31 -3.87 -6.94
C ARG A 66 11.55 -2.38 -6.66
N SER A 67 10.74 -1.76 -5.81
CA SER A 67 10.86 -0.34 -5.51
C SER A 67 12.12 -0.05 -4.71
N ASP A 68 12.85 0.99 -5.09
CA ASP A 68 14.02 1.44 -4.34
C ASP A 68 13.68 2.24 -3.09
N ALA A 69 12.40 2.57 -2.86
CA ALA A 69 11.96 3.32 -1.70
C ALA A 69 12.10 2.55 -0.37
N HIS A 70 12.20 1.22 -0.40
CA HIS A 70 12.11 0.38 0.80
C HIS A 70 12.91 -0.92 0.68
N HIS A 71 13.12 -1.58 1.83
CA HIS A 71 13.79 -2.87 1.99
C HIS A 71 13.14 -3.65 3.15
N LYS A 72 13.71 -4.81 3.52
CA LYS A 72 13.17 -5.72 4.54
C LYS A 72 11.66 -5.98 4.31
N PHE A 73 11.33 -6.30 3.06
CA PHE A 73 9.96 -6.58 2.66
C PHE A 73 9.49 -7.90 3.29
N GLU A 74 8.35 -7.86 3.96
CA GLU A 74 7.66 -9.02 4.52
C GLU A 74 6.22 -9.06 4.01
N LEU A 75 5.85 -10.15 3.35
CA LEU A 75 4.46 -10.43 2.99
C LEU A 75 3.78 -11.11 4.18
N VAL A 76 2.89 -10.38 4.86
CA VAL A 76 2.18 -10.89 6.04
C VAL A 76 1.13 -11.93 5.61
N PHE A 77 0.32 -11.60 4.60
CA PHE A 77 -0.59 -12.55 3.97
C PHE A 77 -0.93 -12.15 2.53
N PHE A 78 -1.35 -13.15 1.75
CA PHE A 78 -1.98 -12.98 0.44
C PHE A 78 -3.01 -14.08 0.23
N GLU A 79 -4.28 -13.78 0.50
CA GLU A 79 -5.32 -14.80 0.64
C GLU A 79 -6.66 -14.38 0.01
N PRO A 80 -7.54 -15.35 -0.32
CA PRO A 80 -8.91 -15.06 -0.73
C PRO A 80 -9.68 -14.23 0.29
N ALA A 81 -10.56 -13.35 -0.18
CA ALA A 81 -11.45 -12.58 0.67
C ALA A 81 -12.89 -12.60 0.14
N THR A 82 -13.85 -12.44 1.05
CA THR A 82 -15.28 -12.43 0.74
C THR A 82 -15.81 -11.03 0.43
N GLU A 83 -15.20 -10.00 1.02
CA GLU A 83 -15.62 -8.61 0.91
C GLU A 83 -14.43 -7.65 1.02
N ARG A 84 -14.61 -6.41 0.56
CA ARG A 84 -13.62 -5.32 0.69
C ARG A 84 -13.82 -4.62 2.03
N ILE A 85 -12.72 -4.38 2.74
CA ILE A 85 -12.62 -3.55 3.93
C ILE A 85 -12.54 -2.06 3.53
N PHE A 86 -11.92 -1.75 2.38
CA PHE A 86 -11.67 -0.38 1.91
C PHE A 86 -12.43 -0.03 0.63
N SER A 87 -13.68 -0.46 0.49
CA SER A 87 -14.45 -0.40 -0.76
C SER A 87 -14.45 0.95 -1.49
N ASP A 88 -14.33 2.06 -0.76
CA ASP A 88 -14.38 3.42 -1.33
C ASP A 88 -13.00 4.04 -1.59
N TRP A 89 -11.91 3.37 -1.21
CA TRP A 89 -10.58 3.95 -1.22
C TRP A 89 -9.67 3.28 -2.25
N SER A 90 -9.51 3.94 -3.40
CA SER A 90 -8.47 3.57 -4.37
C SER A 90 -7.07 3.52 -3.73
N MET A 91 -6.79 4.43 -2.79
CA MET A 91 -5.69 4.34 -1.83
C MET A 91 -5.90 5.40 -0.73
N ALA A 92 -6.27 4.97 0.47
CA ALA A 92 -6.15 5.81 1.65
C ALA A 92 -4.68 5.93 2.03
N TYR A 93 -4.26 7.10 2.51
CA TYR A 93 -2.88 7.30 2.95
C TYR A 93 -2.88 8.02 4.30
N TYR A 94 -2.11 7.47 5.24
CA TYR A 94 -1.93 8.03 6.57
C TYR A 94 -0.44 8.18 6.90
N HIS A 95 -0.06 9.35 7.40
CA HIS A 95 1.32 9.65 7.79
C HIS A 95 1.43 9.97 9.28
N ALA A 96 1.94 9.03 10.08
CA ALA A 96 1.88 9.12 11.54
C ALA A 96 2.52 10.40 12.12
N SER A 97 3.60 10.92 11.53
CA SER A 97 4.27 12.13 12.03
C SER A 97 3.78 13.45 11.42
N LYS A 98 2.90 13.41 10.40
CA LYS A 98 2.22 14.62 9.89
C LYS A 98 0.80 14.77 10.44
N ASP A 99 0.18 13.64 10.80
CA ASP A 99 -1.24 13.57 11.17
C ASP A 99 -1.46 13.42 12.70
N GLU A 100 -0.43 13.64 13.52
CA GLU A 100 -0.42 13.55 15.00
C GLU A 100 -1.39 14.53 15.71
N GLN A 101 -2.23 15.27 14.98
CA GLN A 101 -3.24 16.19 15.53
C GLN A 101 -4.69 15.67 15.49
N ASP A 102 -5.01 14.57 14.80
CA ASP A 102 -6.42 14.18 14.58
C ASP A 102 -6.73 12.68 14.79
N ILE A 103 -6.08 12.02 15.76
CA ILE A 103 -6.63 10.76 16.30
C ILE A 103 -7.29 11.07 17.65
N VAL A 104 -8.60 11.33 17.60
CA VAL A 104 -9.52 11.29 18.75
C VAL A 104 -10.06 9.88 18.92
#